data_AF-A0A528U605-F1
#
_entry.id   AF-A0A528U605-F1
#
_cell.length_a   1.000
_cell.length_b   1.000
_cell.length_c   1.000
_cell.angle_alpha   90.00
_cell.angle_beta   90.00
_cell.angle_gamma   90.00
#
_symmetry.space_group_name_H-M   'P 1'
#
loop_
_entity.id
_entity.type
_entity.pdbx_description
1 polymer ?
#
loop_
_entity_poly.entity_id
_entity_poly.type
_entity_poly.pdbx_seq_one_letter_code
_entity_poly.pdbx_strand_id
1 'polypeptide(L)'
;TLGGGADLAVDAAIAGTGIVSLFEDWLRPHFESGVLEPVLEPWWQSFSGPFLYYPGRRLVPAPLRAFIDFIKASADRSRHSAKSAQRKRPPEGGL
;
A
#
# COMPACT_ATOMS: atom_id res chain seq x y z
N THR A 1 -11.80 -11.68 -0.22
CA THR A 1 -12.72 -10.67 0.33
C THR A 1 -11.91 -9.78 1.24
N LEU A 2 -11.87 -8.50 0.92
CA LEU A 2 -11.27 -7.51 1.80
C LEU A 2 -12.19 -7.37 3.03
N GLY A 3 -11.70 -6.90 4.17
CA GLY A 3 -12.56 -6.75 5.35
C GLY A 3 -13.79 -5.90 4.98
N GLY A 4 -15.00 -6.34 5.33
CA GLY A 4 -16.25 -5.82 4.74
C GLY A 4 -16.48 -4.29 4.83
N GLY A 5 -15.76 -3.58 5.69
CA GLY A 5 -15.79 -2.11 5.72
C GLY A 5 -15.07 -1.44 4.54
N ALA A 6 -14.01 -2.05 4.00
CA ALA A 6 -13.27 -1.50 2.87
C ALA A 6 -14.03 -1.68 1.55
N ASP A 7 -14.65 -2.86 1.35
CA ASP A 7 -15.52 -3.12 0.19
C ASP A 7 -16.68 -2.11 0.16
N LEU A 8 -17.33 -1.88 1.32
CA LEU A 8 -18.41 -0.89 1.44
C LEU A 8 -17.95 0.54 1.10
N ALA A 9 -16.76 0.93 1.53
CA ALA A 9 -16.22 2.25 1.24
C ALA A 9 -15.98 2.44 -0.28
N VAL A 10 -15.45 1.41 -0.95
CA VAL A 10 -15.25 1.44 -2.41
C VAL A 10 -16.60 1.55 -3.12
N ASP A 11 -17.59 0.74 -2.75
CA ASP A 11 -18.93 0.79 -3.34
C ASP A 11 -19.59 2.18 -3.16
N ALA A 12 -19.42 2.81 -2.00
CA ALA A 12 -19.93 4.15 -1.73
C ALA A 12 -19.25 5.23 -2.62
N ALA A 13 -17.94 5.10 -2.87
CA ALA A 13 -17.20 5.98 -3.77
C ALA A 13 -17.65 5.80 -5.22
N ILE A 14 -17.82 4.56 -5.67
CA ILE A 14 -18.34 4.22 -6.99
C ILE A 14 -19.76 4.77 -7.18
N ALA A 15 -20.59 4.74 -6.12
CA ALA A 15 -21.92 5.35 -6.12
C ALA A 15 -21.92 6.89 -6.10
N GLY A 16 -20.75 7.54 -6.10
CA GLY A 16 -20.63 9.01 -6.09
C GLY A 16 -20.93 9.66 -4.74
N THR A 17 -20.89 8.89 -3.64
CA THR A 17 -21.21 9.40 -2.30
C THR A 17 -20.08 10.22 -1.68
N GLY A 18 -18.85 10.11 -2.21
CA GLY A 18 -17.71 10.90 -1.73
C GLY A 18 -16.36 10.37 -2.21
N ILE A 19 -15.30 10.78 -1.49
CA ILE A 19 -13.91 10.40 -1.77
C ILE A 19 -13.46 9.37 -0.73
N VAL A 20 -12.70 8.37 -1.16
CA VAL A 20 -12.09 7.36 -0.27
C VAL A 20 -10.57 7.38 -0.36
N SER A 21 -9.93 7.14 0.78
CA SER A 21 -8.48 6.96 0.88
C SER A 21 -8.21 5.56 1.41
N LEU A 22 -7.80 4.66 0.51
CA LEU A 22 -7.53 3.25 0.78
C LEU A 22 -6.19 2.86 0.13
N PHE A 23 -5.79 1.59 0.31
CA PHE A 23 -4.57 1.06 -0.30
C PHE A 23 -4.66 1.10 -1.84
N GLU A 24 -3.66 1.70 -2.49
CA GLU A 24 -3.66 1.93 -3.95
C GLU A 24 -3.90 0.64 -4.74
N ASP A 25 -3.27 -0.46 -4.33
CA ASP A 25 -3.40 -1.75 -5.04
C ASP A 25 -4.83 -2.29 -5.04
N TRP A 26 -5.67 -1.88 -4.09
CA TRP A 26 -7.09 -2.26 -4.07
C TRP A 26 -7.94 -1.39 -4.99
N LEU A 27 -7.53 -0.13 -5.20
CA LEU A 27 -8.22 0.80 -6.10
C LEU A 27 -7.74 0.67 -7.55
N ARG A 28 -6.57 0.08 -7.79
CA ARG A 28 -5.96 -0.10 -9.11
C ARG A 28 -6.91 -0.66 -10.18
N PRO A 29 -7.69 -1.74 -9.93
CA PRO A 29 -8.64 -2.25 -10.92
C PRO A 29 -9.75 -1.25 -11.25
N HIS A 30 -10.18 -0.45 -10.27
CA HIS A 30 -11.23 0.55 -10.42
C HIS A 30 -10.73 1.79 -11.18
N PHE A 31 -9.48 2.20 -10.96
CA PHE A 31 -8.82 3.23 -11.77
C PHE A 31 -8.60 2.77 -13.22
N GLU A 32 -8.16 1.53 -13.44
CA GLU A 32 -7.98 0.97 -14.78
C GLU A 32 -9.31 0.87 -15.55
N SER A 33 -10.41 0.60 -14.84
CA SER A 33 -11.76 0.60 -15.44
C SER A 33 -12.34 1.99 -15.70
N GLY A 34 -11.73 3.06 -15.18
CA GLY A 34 -12.21 4.44 -15.27
C GLY A 34 -13.44 4.75 -14.39
N VAL A 35 -13.84 3.82 -13.52
CA VAL A 35 -14.99 4.01 -12.61
C VAL A 35 -14.61 4.90 -11.43
N LEU A 36 -13.32 4.93 -11.05
CA LEU A 36 -12.77 5.87 -10.07
C LEU A 36 -11.69 6.73 -10.72
N GLU A 37 -11.59 7.98 -10.27
CA GLU A 37 -10.56 8.93 -10.70
C GLU A 37 -9.60 9.22 -9.54
N PRO A 38 -8.27 9.14 -9.75
CA PRO A 38 -7.30 9.51 -8.74
C PRO A 38 -7.32 11.02 -8.52
N VAL A 39 -7.51 11.44 -7.27
CA VAL A 39 -7.54 12.86 -6.87
C VAL A 39 -6.47 13.15 -5.82
N LEU A 40 -5.90 14.35 -5.85
CA LEU A 40 -4.88 14.81 -4.89
C LEU A 40 -3.65 13.89 -4.78
N GLU A 41 -3.24 13.25 -5.88
CA GLU A 41 -2.06 12.37 -5.92
C GLU A 41 -0.79 12.95 -5.26
N PRO A 42 -0.48 14.26 -5.35
CA PRO A 42 0.69 14.83 -4.65
C PRO A 42 0.65 14.71 -3.13
N TRP A 43 -0.52 14.48 -2.54
CA TRP A 43 -0.76 14.39 -1.10
C TRP A 43 -0.81 12.96 -0.56
N TRP A 44 -0.73 11.97 -1.45
CA TRP A 44 -0.83 10.56 -1.08
C TRP A 44 0.34 10.14 -0.21
N GLN A 45 0.02 9.44 0.88
CA GLN A 45 1.03 8.93 1.79
C GLN A 45 1.67 7.69 1.21
N SER A 46 2.99 7.69 1.05
CA SER A 46 3.73 6.51 0.64
C SER A 46 3.72 5.48 1.77
N PHE A 47 3.17 4.30 1.51
CA PHE A 47 3.22 3.21 2.46
C PHE A 47 4.59 2.52 2.43
N SER A 48 5.28 2.43 3.59
CA SER A 48 6.63 1.85 3.70
C SER A 48 6.69 0.32 3.60
N GLY A 49 5.53 -0.32 3.44
CA GLY A 49 5.36 -1.76 3.35
C GLY A 49 4.92 -2.41 4.66
N PRO A 50 4.43 -3.66 4.60
CA PRO A 50 3.99 -4.37 5.79
C PRO A 50 5.18 -4.72 6.71
N PHE A 51 4.95 -4.66 8.02
CA PHE A 51 5.94 -5.05 9.03
C PHE A 51 5.60 -6.44 9.59
N LEU A 52 6.60 -7.33 9.64
CA LEU A 52 6.47 -8.62 10.31
C LEU A 52 6.92 -8.49 11.77
N TYR A 53 5.98 -8.60 12.71
CA TYR A 53 6.28 -8.64 14.14
C TYR A 53 6.27 -10.09 14.65
N TYR A 54 7.29 -10.46 15.43
CA TYR A 54 7.32 -11.72 16.17
C TYR A 54 7.95 -11.53 17.57
N PRO A 55 7.43 -12.20 18.61
CA PRO A 55 7.98 -12.13 19.96
C PRO A 55 9.26 -12.99 20.07
N GLY A 56 10.27 -12.49 20.79
CA GLY A 56 11.51 -13.24 21.08
C GLY A 56 12.64 -12.99 20.06
N ARG A 57 13.49 -11.99 20.34
CA ARG A 57 14.63 -11.61 19.48
C ARG A 57 15.87 -12.49 19.65
N ARG A 58 15.93 -13.29 20.73
CA ARG A 58 17.16 -13.97 21.18
C ARG A 58 17.29 -15.41 20.68
N LEU A 59 16.17 -16.11 20.48
CA LEU A 59 16.11 -17.50 20.03
C LEU A 59 15.01 -17.61 18.95
N VAL A 60 15.34 -17.18 17.73
CA VAL A 60 14.44 -17.38 16.58
C VAL A 60 14.59 -18.83 16.11
N PRO A 61 13.54 -19.68 16.16
CA PRO A 61 13.61 -21.05 15.68
C PRO A 61 14.03 -21.09 14.20
N ALA A 62 14.79 -22.12 13.80
CA ALA A 62 15.32 -22.22 12.43
C ALA A 62 14.24 -22.10 11.33
N PRO A 63 13.04 -22.70 11.46
CA PRO A 63 11.97 -22.52 10.48
C PRO A 63 11.47 -21.07 10.37
N LEU A 64 11.35 -20.37 11.50
CA LEU A 64 10.92 -18.97 11.52
C LEU A 64 11.98 -18.06 10.90
N ARG A 65 13.27 -18.34 11.12
CA ARG A 65 14.35 -17.62 10.45
C ARG A 65 14.29 -17.79 8.93
N ALA A 66 14.15 -19.03 8.45
CA ALA A 66 14.02 -19.31 7.02
C ALA A 66 12.80 -18.58 6.40
N PHE A 67 11.67 -18.54 7.12
CA PHE A 67 10.49 -17.80 6.70
C PHE A 67 10.71 -16.27 6.67
N ILE A 68 11.35 -15.70 7.69
CA ILE A 68 11.71 -14.28 7.72
C ILE A 68 12.62 -13.93 6.54
N ASP A 69 13.63 -14.77 6.26
CA ASP A 69 14.56 -14.55 5.17
C ASP A 69 13.86 -14.64 3.81
N PHE A 70 12.92 -15.58 3.64
CA PHE A 70 12.06 -15.66 2.46
C PHE A 70 11.23 -14.39 2.24
N ILE A 71 10.57 -13.89 3.29
CA ILE A 71 9.77 -12.66 3.21
C ILE A 71 10.67 -11.46 2.86
N LYS A 72 11.85 -11.34 3.49
CA LYS A 72 12.80 -10.26 3.22
C LYS A 72 13.28 -10.27 1.77
N ALA A 73 13.64 -11.43 1.24
CA ALA A 73 14.05 -11.56 -0.16
C ALA A 73 12.93 -11.13 -1.13
N SER A 74 11.66 -11.35 -0.77
CA SER A 74 10.52 -10.85 -1.56
C SER A 74 10.30 -9.35 -1.40
N ALA A 75 10.42 -8.82 -0.18
CA ALA A 75 10.25 -7.40 0.10
C ALA A 75 11.32 -6.54 -0.59
N ASP A 76 12.57 -7.00 -0.68
CA ASP A 76 13.64 -6.29 -1.38
C ASP A 76 13.33 -6.13 -2.88
N ARG A 77 12.73 -7.14 -3.52
CA ARG A 77 12.28 -7.04 -4.92
C ARG A 77 11.19 -5.99 -5.09
N SER A 78 10.22 -5.94 -4.18
CA SER A 78 9.14 -4.95 -4.21
C SER A 78 9.62 -3.52 -3.92
N ARG A 79 10.59 -3.33 -3.01
CA ARG A 79 11.18 -2.03 -2.68
C ARG A 79 11.93 -1.41 -3.86
N HIS A 80 12.58 -2.21 -4.70
CA HIS A 80 13.25 -1.70 -5.91
C HIS A 80 12.25 -1.12 -6.92
N SER A 81 11.05 -1.70 -7.04
CA SER A 81 9.98 -1.18 -7.91
C SER A 81 9.35 0.11 -7.36
N ALA A 82 9.19 0.23 -6.04
CA ALA A 82 8.61 1.41 -5.40
C ALA A 82 9.57 2.63 -5.40
N LYS A 83 10.88 2.41 -5.30
CA LYS A 83 11.88 3.49 -5.27
C LYS A 83 11.97 4.29 -6.59
N SER A 84 11.59 3.68 -7.72
CA SER A 84 11.46 4.33 -9.03
C SER A 84 10.30 5.35 -9.09
N ALA A 85 9.21 5.09 -8.37
CA ALA A 85 8.03 5.97 -8.34
C ALA A 85 8.23 7.19 -7.43
N GLN A 86 9.02 7.05 -6.35
CA GLN A 86 9.22 8.10 -5.34
C GLN A 86 10.05 9.31 -5.80
N ARG A 87 10.71 9.25 -6.97
CA ARG A 87 11.54 10.36 -7.48
C ARG A 87 10.74 11.57 -7.98
N LYS A 88 9.40 11.53 -7.98
CA LYS A 88 8.50 12.62 -8.41
C LYS A 88 7.82 13.36 -7.25
N ARG A 89 8.54 13.74 -6.19
CA ARG A 89 8.01 14.73 -5.24
C ARG A 89 8.16 16.14 -5.82
N PRO A 90 7.08 16.94 -5.95
CA PRO A 90 7.20 18.36 -6.27
C PRO A 90 7.84 19.11 -5.08
N PRO A 91 8.50 20.26 -5.32
CA PRO A 91 9.09 21.06 -4.27
C PRO A 91 8.02 21.68 -3.37
N GLU A 92 8.27 21.69 -2.07
CA GLU A 92 7.45 22.40 -1.09
C GLU A 92 7.55 23.91 -1.33
N GLY A 93 6.43 24.58 -1.58
CA GLY A 93 6.40 26.03 -1.79
C GLY A 93 5.02 26.64 -1.97
N GLY A 94 4.53 27.28 -0.90
CA GLY A 94 3.68 28.48 -0.94
C GLY A 94 2.18 28.27 -0.92
N LEU A 95 1.56 28.39 0.27
CA LEU A 95 0.92 29.63 0.76
C LEU A 95 0.84 29.59 2.29
#